data_AF-W9ND55-F1
#
_entry.id   AF-W9ND55-F1
#
_cell.length_a   1.000
_cell.length_b   1.000
_cell.length_c   1.000
_cell.angle_alpha   90.00
_cell.angle_beta   90.00
_cell.angle_gamma   90.00
#
_symmetry.space_group_name_H-M   'P 1'
#
loop_
_entity.id
_entity.type
_entity.pdbx_description
1 polymer ?
#
loop_
_entity_poly.entity_id
_entity_poly.type
_entity_poly.pdbx_seq_one_letter_code
_entity_poly.pdbx_strand_id
1 'polypeptide(L)'
;MRTYRRKDHLVQHLRGLHQLDTLPDLGAWKIPGSNITSRCGSCNERLEPWESRVDHLTTHFRQGQTMSDWQGDHGFDPAVAAHVRNVLPPYVLGAEANIQRPHTGLDCSQPTPGGASVETSTYEASSVPDFELTLSTCTTFLAWHLGQFAQRLARQGVFPTDKMFQNELRLFVYGTGDAWERTIADNPEWLAQIRQQYMHDPTKEHSYPPKPKTNTVSK
;
A
#
# COMPACT_ATOMS: atom_id res chain seq x y z
N MET A 1 32.06 -16.08 -10.38
CA MET A 1 30.94 -16.01 -11.36
C MET A 1 30.11 -14.77 -11.03
N ARG A 2 29.87 -13.87 -12.00
CA ARG A 2 29.08 -12.64 -11.78
C ARG A 2 27.65 -12.86 -12.25
N THR A 3 26.67 -12.43 -11.45
CA THR A 3 25.24 -12.46 -11.79
C THR A 3 24.74 -11.06 -12.08
N TYR A 4 24.01 -10.87 -13.18
CA TYR A 4 23.44 -9.59 -13.58
C TYR A 4 21.91 -9.68 -13.54
N ARG A 5 21.25 -8.76 -12.83
CA ARG A 5 19.78 -8.73 -12.75
C ARG A 5 19.13 -8.15 -14.00
N ARG A 6 19.88 -7.39 -14.79
CA ARG A 6 19.39 -6.74 -16.01
C ARG A 6 20.30 -7.03 -17.20
N LYS A 7 19.69 -7.19 -18.38
CA LYS A 7 20.38 -7.52 -19.64
C LYS A 7 21.37 -6.42 -20.05
N ASP A 8 21.02 -5.16 -19.89
CA ASP A 8 21.87 -4.02 -20.23
C ASP A 8 23.16 -3.96 -19.39
N HIS A 9 23.10 -4.29 -18.10
CA HIS A 9 24.29 -4.35 -17.26
C HIS A 9 25.24 -5.49 -17.68
N LEU A 10 24.68 -6.63 -18.09
CA LEU A 10 25.45 -7.72 -18.68
C LEU A 10 26.09 -7.27 -20.00
N VAL A 11 25.33 -6.62 -20.87
CA VAL A 11 25.84 -6.10 -22.16
C VAL A 11 26.98 -5.11 -21.94
N GLN A 12 26.82 -4.17 -21.01
CA GLN A 12 27.86 -3.19 -20.68
C GLN A 12 29.13 -3.90 -20.18
N HIS A 13 28.99 -4.92 -19.34
CA HIS A 13 30.12 -5.73 -18.88
C HIS A 13 30.84 -6.44 -20.03
N LEU A 14 30.10 -7.08 -20.93
CA LEU A 14 30.66 -7.79 -22.08
C LEU A 14 31.41 -6.85 -23.03
N ARG A 15 30.85 -5.67 -23.30
CA ARG A 15 31.52 -4.66 -24.14
C ARG A 15 32.74 -4.05 -23.46
N GLY A 16 32.63 -3.67 -22.19
CA GLY A 16 33.69 -2.96 -21.49
C GLY A 16 34.88 -3.84 -21.11
N LEU A 17 34.63 -5.04 -20.58
CA LEU A 17 35.69 -5.92 -20.07
C LEU A 17 36.11 -7.01 -21.04
N HIS A 18 35.22 -7.42 -21.96
CA HIS A 18 35.50 -8.47 -22.93
C HIS A 18 35.55 -7.96 -24.38
N GLN A 19 35.29 -6.67 -24.63
CA GLN A 19 35.42 -6.03 -25.94
C GLN A 19 34.64 -6.76 -27.06
N LEU A 20 33.48 -7.33 -26.70
CA LEU A 20 32.60 -7.98 -27.67
C LEU A 20 31.76 -6.96 -28.42
N ASP A 21 32.08 -6.72 -29.69
CA ASP A 21 31.29 -5.85 -30.58
C ASP A 21 29.96 -6.49 -30.98
N THR A 22 29.98 -7.79 -31.30
CA THR A 22 28.79 -8.61 -31.55
C THR A 22 28.42 -9.39 -30.31
N LEU A 23 27.17 -9.22 -29.84
CA LEU A 23 26.67 -9.92 -28.66
C LEU A 23 26.13 -11.30 -29.06
N PRO A 24 26.45 -12.37 -28.32
CA PRO A 24 25.82 -13.68 -28.51
C PRO A 24 24.34 -13.62 -28.11
N ASP A 25 23.58 -14.67 -28.40
CA ASP A 25 22.19 -14.78 -27.92
C ASP A 25 22.15 -14.91 -26.39
N LEU A 26 21.95 -13.76 -25.73
CA LEU A 26 21.83 -13.67 -24.28
C LEU A 26 20.53 -14.29 -23.75
N GLY A 27 19.58 -14.64 -24.63
CA GLY A 27 18.33 -15.30 -24.24
C GLY A 27 18.58 -16.66 -23.58
N ALA A 28 19.53 -17.44 -24.11
CA ALA A 28 19.91 -18.73 -23.55
C ALA A 28 20.58 -18.63 -22.16
N TRP A 29 21.07 -17.46 -21.78
CA TRP A 29 21.69 -17.21 -20.47
C TRP A 29 20.70 -16.70 -19.43
N LYS A 30 19.46 -16.43 -19.84
CA LYS A 30 18.38 -16.01 -18.93
C LYS A 30 17.98 -17.20 -18.08
N ILE A 31 18.17 -17.09 -16.77
CA ILE A 31 17.56 -18.00 -15.82
C ILE A 31 16.11 -17.56 -15.65
N PRO A 32 15.11 -18.41 -15.99
CA PRO A 32 13.71 -18.08 -15.79
C PRO A 32 13.43 -17.85 -14.30
N GLY A 33 12.58 -16.88 -14.00
CA GLY A 33 12.13 -16.63 -12.64
C GLY A 33 11.32 -17.83 -12.11
N SER A 34 11.26 -17.95 -10.79
CA SER A 34 10.30 -18.85 -10.14
C SER A 34 8.88 -18.47 -10.53
N ASN A 35 8.00 -19.47 -10.60
CA ASN A 35 6.59 -19.20 -10.85
C ASN A 35 6.01 -18.38 -9.68
N ILE A 36 5.21 -17.35 -9.99
CA ILE A 36 4.59 -16.48 -8.99
C ILE A 36 3.09 -16.62 -9.12
N THR A 37 2.47 -17.24 -8.13
CA THR A 37 1.01 -17.27 -7.99
C THR A 37 0.52 -15.90 -7.52
N SER A 38 -0.57 -15.43 -8.11
CA SER A 38 -1.17 -14.14 -7.74
C SER A 38 -2.70 -14.18 -7.82
N ARG A 39 -3.37 -13.17 -7.25
CA ARG A 39 -4.83 -12.95 -7.35
C ARG A 39 -5.11 -11.68 -8.17
N CYS A 40 -6.12 -11.73 -9.04
CA CYS A 40 -6.68 -10.53 -9.65
C CYS A 40 -7.61 -9.82 -8.66
N GLY A 41 -7.40 -8.53 -8.41
CA GLY A 41 -8.30 -7.76 -7.53
C GLY A 41 -9.61 -7.36 -8.17
N SER A 42 -9.73 -7.43 -9.49
CA SER A 42 -10.98 -7.11 -10.19
C SER A 42 -11.98 -8.28 -10.21
N CYS A 43 -11.50 -9.51 -10.36
CA CYS A 43 -12.36 -10.70 -10.54
C CYS A 43 -12.03 -11.88 -9.60
N ASN A 44 -11.02 -11.74 -8.73
CA ASN A 44 -10.54 -12.77 -7.80
C ASN A 44 -10.00 -14.06 -8.42
N GLU A 45 -9.75 -14.10 -9.73
CA GLU A 45 -9.08 -15.24 -10.38
C GLU A 45 -7.64 -15.41 -9.85
N ARG A 46 -7.24 -16.67 -9.61
CA ARG A 46 -5.85 -17.02 -9.29
C ARG A 46 -5.07 -17.26 -10.57
N LEU A 47 -3.93 -16.57 -10.69
CA LEU A 47 -3.17 -16.46 -11.93
C LEU A 47 -1.74 -16.98 -11.70
N GLU A 48 -1.37 -17.95 -12.52
CA GLU A 48 -0.06 -18.57 -12.56
C GLU A 48 0.12 -19.18 -13.98
N PRO A 49 1.17 -18.81 -14.76
CA PRO A 49 2.35 -18.04 -14.38
C PRO A 49 2.19 -16.52 -14.47
N TRP A 50 3.26 -15.76 -14.15
CA TRP A 50 3.26 -14.29 -14.16
C TRP A 50 2.81 -13.69 -15.51
N GLU A 51 3.16 -14.34 -16.62
CA GLU A 51 2.72 -13.94 -17.96
C GLU A 51 1.18 -13.97 -18.10
N SER A 52 0.53 -15.00 -17.55
CA SER A 52 -0.94 -15.08 -17.52
C SER A 52 -1.55 -13.90 -16.76
N ARG A 53 -0.88 -13.44 -15.69
CA ARG A 53 -1.31 -12.24 -14.97
C ARG A 53 -1.28 -11.01 -15.86
N VAL A 54 -0.20 -10.79 -16.62
CA VAL A 54 -0.07 -9.61 -17.49
C VAL A 54 -1.17 -9.59 -18.54
N ASP A 55 -1.42 -10.71 -19.21
CA ASP A 55 -2.44 -10.83 -20.25
C ASP A 55 -3.86 -10.66 -19.69
N HIS A 56 -4.13 -11.30 -18.54
CA HIS A 56 -5.41 -11.20 -17.85
C HIS A 56 -5.71 -9.76 -17.43
N LEU A 57 -4.76 -9.08 -16.78
CA LEU A 57 -4.94 -7.68 -16.36
C LEU A 57 -5.14 -6.73 -17.54
N THR A 58 -4.42 -6.95 -18.63
CA THR A 58 -4.58 -6.16 -19.87
C THR A 58 -6.02 -6.24 -20.39
N THR A 59 -6.66 -7.40 -20.27
CA THR A 59 -8.06 -7.58 -20.70
C THR A 59 -9.02 -6.71 -19.88
N HIS A 60 -8.86 -6.67 -18.56
CA HIS A 60 -9.67 -5.82 -17.68
C HIS A 60 -9.49 -4.32 -17.95
N PHE A 61 -8.24 -3.85 -18.12
CA PHE A 61 -7.98 -2.45 -18.45
C PHE A 61 -8.56 -2.06 -19.81
N ARG A 62 -8.51 -2.95 -20.81
CA ARG A 62 -9.17 -2.73 -22.12
C ARG A 62 -10.68 -2.66 -22.03
N GLN A 63 -11.28 -3.29 -21.02
CA GLN A 63 -12.72 -3.22 -20.73
C GLN A 63 -13.09 -1.96 -19.91
N GLY A 64 -12.13 -1.09 -19.61
CA GLY A 64 -12.36 0.16 -18.90
C GLY A 64 -12.31 0.05 -17.38
N GLN A 65 -11.95 -1.12 -16.83
CA GLN A 65 -11.68 -1.21 -15.39
C GLN A 65 -10.42 -0.43 -15.03
N THR A 66 -10.41 0.17 -13.84
CA THR A 66 -9.32 1.00 -13.35
C THR A 66 -8.81 0.46 -12.02
N MET A 67 -7.71 1.04 -11.53
CA MET A 67 -7.23 0.73 -10.17
C MET A 67 -8.22 1.14 -9.07
N SER A 68 -9.22 1.96 -9.37
CA SER A 68 -10.32 2.29 -8.44
C SER A 68 -11.28 1.12 -8.21
N ASP A 69 -11.35 0.18 -9.16
CA ASP A 69 -12.20 -1.01 -9.08
C ASP A 69 -11.48 -2.21 -8.42
N TRP A 70 -10.19 -2.04 -8.13
CA TRP A 70 -9.35 -3.09 -7.59
C TRP A 70 -9.64 -3.35 -6.11
N GLN A 71 -9.89 -4.61 -5.75
CA GLN A 71 -10.17 -5.02 -4.37
C GLN A 71 -9.07 -5.89 -3.79
N GLY A 72 -8.69 -5.59 -2.54
CA GLY A 72 -7.68 -6.31 -1.79
C GLY A 72 -6.27 -6.26 -2.40
N ASP A 73 -5.38 -7.11 -1.89
CA ASP A 73 -3.96 -7.12 -2.26
C ASP A 73 -3.66 -7.88 -3.56
N HIS A 74 -2.38 -8.13 -3.86
CA HIS A 74 -1.96 -8.93 -5.01
C HIS A 74 -2.22 -10.44 -4.87
N GLY A 75 -2.56 -10.94 -3.68
CA GLY A 75 -2.68 -12.37 -3.39
C GLY A 75 -1.42 -13.18 -3.65
N PHE A 76 -0.24 -12.58 -3.43
CA PHE A 76 1.04 -13.28 -3.51
C PHE A 76 1.23 -14.23 -2.31
N ASP A 77 2.03 -15.27 -2.50
CA ASP A 77 2.50 -16.07 -1.38
C ASP A 77 3.29 -15.22 -0.38
N PRO A 78 3.25 -15.52 0.93
CA PRO A 78 3.91 -14.72 1.96
C PRO A 78 5.40 -14.48 1.70
N ALA A 79 6.09 -15.51 1.17
CA ALA A 79 7.49 -15.41 0.79
C ALA A 79 7.71 -14.37 -0.32
N VAL A 80 6.85 -14.31 -1.33
CA VAL A 80 6.95 -13.31 -2.42
C VAL A 80 6.53 -11.94 -1.93
N ALA A 81 5.43 -11.85 -1.17
CA ALA A 81 4.92 -10.60 -0.62
C ALA A 81 5.98 -9.87 0.24
N ALA A 82 6.76 -10.61 1.04
CA ALA A 82 7.84 -10.04 1.86
C ALA A 82 8.98 -9.40 1.05
N HIS A 83 9.11 -9.73 -0.23
CA HIS A 83 10.10 -9.12 -1.13
C HIS A 83 9.59 -7.85 -1.82
N VAL A 84 8.28 -7.59 -1.77
CA VAL A 84 7.68 -6.38 -2.33
C VAL A 84 7.99 -5.20 -1.40
N ARG A 85 8.61 -4.15 -1.95
CA ARG A 85 9.04 -2.95 -1.21
C ARG A 85 8.64 -1.69 -1.96
N ASN A 86 8.55 -0.57 -1.23
CA ASN A 86 8.32 0.76 -1.78
C ASN A 86 7.05 0.85 -2.65
N VAL A 87 5.99 0.12 -2.28
CA VAL A 87 4.73 0.12 -3.02
C VAL A 87 3.57 0.28 -2.05
N LEU A 88 2.53 0.98 -2.49
CA LEU A 88 1.25 0.94 -1.81
C LEU A 88 0.50 -0.34 -2.18
N PRO A 89 -0.28 -0.91 -1.26
CA PRO A 89 -1.16 -2.01 -1.60
C PRO A 89 -2.12 -1.63 -2.74
N PRO A 90 -2.44 -2.54 -3.67
CA PRO A 90 -3.26 -2.24 -4.85
C PRO A 90 -4.59 -1.56 -4.60
N TYR A 91 -5.32 -2.00 -3.56
CA TYR A 91 -6.61 -1.41 -3.16
C TYR A 91 -6.50 0.05 -2.71
N VAL A 92 -5.29 0.54 -2.43
CA VAL A 92 -5.04 1.94 -2.06
C VAL A 92 -4.77 2.80 -3.30
N LEU A 93 -4.19 2.24 -4.36
CA LEU A 93 -3.68 3.00 -5.51
C LEU A 93 -4.76 3.85 -6.20
N GLY A 94 -5.98 3.31 -6.38
CA GLY A 94 -7.08 4.08 -6.96
C GLY A 94 -7.51 5.27 -6.10
N ALA A 95 -7.56 5.10 -4.78
CA ALA A 95 -7.91 6.20 -3.86
C ALA A 95 -6.80 7.24 -3.82
N GLU A 96 -5.54 6.81 -3.78
CA GLU A 96 -4.36 7.66 -3.73
C GLU A 96 -4.22 8.55 -4.97
N ALA A 97 -4.46 8.00 -6.16
CA ALA A 97 -4.42 8.78 -7.40
C ALA A 97 -5.38 9.99 -7.40
N ASN A 98 -6.39 9.98 -6.51
CA ASN A 98 -7.37 11.05 -6.37
C ASN A 98 -7.14 11.94 -5.13
N ILE A 99 -6.11 11.67 -4.32
CA ILE A 99 -5.74 12.51 -3.18
C ILE A 99 -5.03 13.73 -3.73
N GLN A 100 -5.58 14.92 -3.47
CA GLN A 100 -4.93 16.17 -3.82
C GLN A 100 -3.68 16.34 -2.96
N ARG A 101 -2.52 16.48 -3.59
CA ARG A 101 -1.27 16.70 -2.84
C ARG A 101 -1.41 17.99 -2.01
N PRO A 102 -1.18 17.94 -0.68
CA PRO A 102 -1.19 19.13 0.14
C PRO A 102 -0.18 20.16 -0.39
N HIS A 103 -0.59 21.41 -0.50
CA HIS A 103 0.25 22.51 -0.99
C HIS A 103 1.42 22.79 -0.03
N THR A 104 1.30 22.36 1.23
CA THR A 104 2.27 22.60 2.31
C THR A 104 3.36 21.54 2.41
N GLY A 105 3.37 20.50 1.57
CA GLY A 105 4.39 19.46 1.59
C GLY A 105 4.37 18.70 2.91
N LEU A 106 3.63 17.59 2.98
CA LEU A 106 3.61 16.77 4.18
C LEU A 106 5.00 16.15 4.40
N ASP A 107 5.81 16.76 5.27
CA ASP A 107 7.10 16.21 5.66
C ASP A 107 6.87 15.09 6.68
N CYS A 108 6.68 13.86 6.19
CA CYS A 108 6.57 12.67 7.04
C CYS A 108 7.87 12.36 7.81
N SER A 109 8.93 13.16 7.68
CA SER A 109 10.18 13.04 8.45
C SER A 109 10.07 13.59 9.88
N GLN A 110 9.09 14.45 10.18
CA GLN A 110 9.06 15.18 11.45
C GLN A 110 7.75 14.97 12.23
N PRO A 111 7.78 14.25 13.37
CA PRO A 111 6.68 14.27 14.32
C PRO A 111 6.80 15.55 15.15
N THR A 112 6.19 16.66 14.72
CA THR A 112 6.09 17.86 15.57
C THR A 112 4.75 17.88 16.34
N PRO A 113 4.78 17.85 17.68
CA PRO A 113 3.62 18.11 18.52
C PRO A 113 3.43 19.62 18.70
N GLY A 114 2.27 20.14 18.31
CA GLY A 114 1.83 21.51 18.63
C GLY A 114 2.16 22.52 17.54
N GLY A 115 1.13 23.11 16.95
CA GLY A 115 1.26 24.04 15.84
C GLY A 115 1.88 25.39 16.21
N ALA A 116 2.51 26.01 15.21
CA ALA A 116 2.52 27.44 14.94
C ALA A 116 3.14 27.65 13.56
N SER A 117 2.43 28.34 12.68
CA SER A 117 2.93 28.91 11.44
C SER A 117 4.10 29.87 11.70
N VAL A 118 5.20 29.76 10.94
CA VAL A 118 6.11 30.89 10.68
C VAL A 118 6.55 30.85 9.23
N GLU A 119 6.67 32.06 8.69
CA GLU A 119 6.76 32.49 7.30
C GLU A 119 8.09 32.13 6.60
N THR A 120 7.95 32.00 5.28
CA THR A 120 8.90 32.35 4.20
C THR A 120 10.32 32.72 4.61
N SER A 121 11.30 31.91 4.17
CA SER A 121 12.63 32.39 3.85
C SER A 121 13.14 31.77 2.56
N THR A 122 13.28 32.62 1.54
CA THR A 122 14.01 32.37 0.31
C THR A 122 15.50 32.18 0.65
N TYR A 123 16.04 30.99 0.44
CA TYR A 123 17.48 30.78 0.30
C TYR A 123 17.79 29.64 -0.67
N GLU A 124 18.92 29.81 -1.34
CA GLU A 124 19.27 29.21 -2.62
C GLU A 124 19.45 27.69 -2.60
N ALA A 125 19.12 27.11 -3.75
CA ALA A 125 19.31 25.71 -4.09
C ALA A 125 20.78 25.29 -3.94
N SER A 126 21.06 24.47 -2.93
CA SER A 126 22.29 23.67 -2.87
C SER A 126 21.96 22.25 -2.44
N SER A 127 22.05 21.35 -3.42
CA SER A 127 22.21 19.90 -3.36
C SER A 127 21.83 19.22 -2.03
N VAL A 128 20.54 18.99 -1.81
CA VAL A 128 20.06 18.01 -0.83
C VAL A 128 19.91 16.68 -1.57
N PRO A 129 20.36 15.53 -1.02
CA PRO A 129 20.07 14.24 -1.64
C PRO A 129 18.56 14.07 -1.67
N ASP A 130 18.05 13.80 -2.86
CA ASP A 130 16.67 13.52 -3.20
C ASP A 130 16.21 12.23 -2.47
N PHE A 131 15.94 12.34 -1.17
CA PHE A 131 15.26 11.30 -0.42
C PHE A 131 13.78 11.65 -0.47
N GLU A 132 13.16 11.43 -1.64
CA GLU A 132 11.72 11.24 -1.73
C GLU A 132 11.36 10.13 -0.73
N LEU A 133 10.89 10.53 0.45
CA LEU A 133 10.19 9.64 1.34
C LEU A 133 9.06 9.04 0.52
N THR A 134 9.22 7.76 0.16
CA THR A 134 8.24 7.11 -0.68
C THR A 134 6.86 7.22 -0.01
N LEU A 135 5.82 7.41 -0.81
CA LEU A 135 4.45 7.47 -0.31
C LEU A 135 4.10 6.26 0.57
N SER A 136 4.75 5.11 0.33
CA SER A 136 4.65 3.93 1.20
C SER A 136 5.10 4.22 2.65
N THR A 137 6.22 4.92 2.85
CA THR A 137 6.73 5.33 4.17
C THR A 137 5.76 6.31 4.84
N CYS A 138 5.20 7.26 4.09
CA CYS A 138 4.19 8.17 4.61
C CYS A 138 2.92 7.44 5.05
N THR A 139 2.40 6.48 4.28
CA THR A 139 1.21 5.73 4.69
C THR A 139 1.42 4.87 5.93
N THR A 140 2.62 4.28 6.10
CA THR A 140 2.98 3.59 7.34
C THR A 140 3.02 4.54 8.53
N PHE A 141 3.54 5.75 8.34
CA PHE A 141 3.56 6.76 9.38
C PHE A 141 2.14 7.23 9.76
N LEU A 142 1.27 7.50 8.78
CA LEU A 142 -0.13 7.85 9.02
C LEU A 142 -0.89 6.73 9.73
N ALA A 143 -0.63 5.47 9.37
CA ALA A 143 -1.17 4.29 10.06
C ALA A 143 -0.74 4.24 11.53
N TRP A 144 0.55 4.49 11.81
CA TRP A 144 1.08 4.56 13.16
C TRP A 144 0.45 5.70 13.97
N HIS A 145 0.30 6.88 13.36
CA HIS A 145 -0.35 8.05 13.98
C HIS A 145 -1.79 7.74 14.39
N LEU A 146 -2.58 7.12 13.50
CA LEU A 146 -3.93 6.69 13.84
C LEU A 146 -3.97 5.62 14.93
N GLY A 147 -2.98 4.73 14.98
CA GLY A 147 -2.83 3.76 16.07
C GLY A 147 -2.68 4.44 17.43
N GLN A 148 -1.81 5.45 17.53
CA GLN A 148 -1.63 6.25 18.75
C GLN A 148 -2.90 7.02 19.13
N PHE A 149 -3.55 7.62 18.13
CA PHE A 149 -4.82 8.34 18.32
C PHE A 149 -5.92 7.42 18.85
N ALA A 150 -6.06 6.21 18.27
CA ALA A 150 -7.02 5.19 18.71
C ALA A 150 -6.79 4.78 20.17
N GLN A 151 -5.53 4.57 20.56
CA GLN A 151 -5.17 4.24 21.94
C GLN A 151 -5.53 5.37 22.92
N ARG A 152 -5.32 6.63 22.52
CA ARG A 152 -5.71 7.80 23.34
C ARG A 152 -7.22 7.85 23.57
N LEU A 153 -8.02 7.60 22.54
CA LEU A 153 -9.48 7.54 22.65
C LEU A 153 -9.95 6.37 23.52
N ALA A 154 -9.34 5.19 23.35
CA ALA A 154 -9.66 4.01 24.13
C ALA A 154 -9.41 4.23 25.64
N ARG A 155 -8.32 4.92 26.01
CA ARG A 155 -8.04 5.33 27.41
C ARG A 155 -9.11 6.27 27.99
N GLN A 156 -9.81 7.01 27.13
CA GLN A 156 -10.90 7.89 27.51
C GLN A 156 -12.28 7.18 27.47
N GLY A 157 -12.31 5.87 27.19
CA GLY A 157 -13.54 5.09 27.07
C GLY A 157 -14.34 5.35 25.79
N VAL A 158 -13.74 6.03 24.80
CA VAL A 158 -14.38 6.33 23.51
C VAL A 158 -13.94 5.30 22.48
N PHE A 159 -14.90 4.67 21.80
CA PHE A 159 -14.60 3.77 20.69
C PHE A 159 -14.37 4.59 19.40
N PRO A 160 -13.17 4.55 18.79
CA PRO A 160 -12.88 5.30 17.57
C PRO A 160 -13.82 4.92 16.42
N THR A 161 -14.42 5.92 15.78
CA THR A 161 -15.22 5.73 14.55
C THR A 161 -14.42 6.12 13.31
N ASP A 162 -14.82 5.61 12.14
CA ASP A 162 -14.16 5.92 10.86
C ASP A 162 -14.11 7.44 10.61
N LYS A 163 -15.18 8.16 10.96
CA LYS A 163 -15.24 9.63 10.83
C LYS A 163 -14.22 10.34 11.72
N MET A 164 -13.92 9.80 12.90
CA MET A 164 -12.89 10.36 13.78
C MET A 164 -11.49 10.17 13.18
N PHE A 165 -11.21 9.00 12.59
CA PHE A 165 -9.94 8.76 11.90
C PHE A 165 -9.77 9.63 10.65
N GLN A 166 -10.82 9.77 9.84
CA GLN A 166 -10.80 10.66 8.68
C GLN A 166 -10.54 12.11 9.10
N ASN A 167 -11.24 12.61 10.11
CA ASN A 167 -11.04 13.97 10.61
C ASN A 167 -9.64 14.17 11.20
N GLU A 168 -9.13 13.20 11.95
CA GLU A 168 -7.77 13.26 12.51
C GLU A 168 -6.72 13.33 11.41
N LEU A 169 -6.83 12.54 10.34
CA LEU A 169 -5.87 12.62 9.23
C LEU A 169 -6.02 13.90 8.43
N ARG A 170 -7.23 14.42 8.19
CA ARG A 170 -7.39 15.71 7.50
C ARG A 170 -6.73 16.84 8.29
N LEU A 171 -6.97 16.88 9.60
CA LEU A 171 -6.32 17.85 10.49
C LEU A 171 -4.80 17.67 10.50
N PHE A 172 -4.33 16.43 10.51
CA PHE A 172 -2.90 16.14 10.50
C PHE A 172 -2.22 16.53 9.17
N VAL A 173 -2.88 16.24 8.04
CA VAL A 173 -2.31 16.38 6.70
C VAL A 173 -2.44 17.80 6.14
N TYR A 174 -3.61 18.42 6.32
CA TYR A 174 -3.96 19.71 5.74
C TYR A 174 -4.10 20.82 6.78
N GLY A 175 -4.08 20.49 8.07
CA GLY A 175 -4.38 21.45 9.15
C GLY A 175 -5.85 21.81 9.28
N THR A 176 -6.72 21.25 8.44
CA THR A 176 -8.17 21.53 8.42
C THR A 176 -8.97 20.24 8.53
N GLY A 177 -10.16 20.30 9.12
CA GLY A 177 -11.10 19.18 9.17
C GLY A 177 -12.09 19.19 8.00
N ASP A 178 -11.77 19.92 6.91
CA ASP A 178 -12.70 20.09 5.79
C ASP A 178 -12.98 18.75 5.11
N ALA A 179 -14.26 18.43 4.91
CA ALA A 179 -14.69 17.19 4.28
C ALA A 179 -14.30 17.11 2.80
N TRP A 180 -13.95 18.23 2.16
CA TRP A 180 -13.41 18.25 0.81
C TRP A 180 -11.98 17.70 0.72
N GLU A 181 -11.21 17.80 1.81
CA GLU A 181 -9.85 17.28 1.83
C GLU A 181 -9.88 15.75 1.93
N ARG A 182 -9.29 15.08 0.94
CA ARG A 182 -9.26 13.62 0.86
C ARG A 182 -7.92 13.09 1.34
N THR A 183 -7.94 12.06 2.17
CA THR A 183 -6.75 11.35 2.67
C THR A 183 -6.88 9.85 2.42
N ILE A 184 -5.83 9.09 2.73
CA ILE A 184 -5.89 7.63 2.68
C ILE A 184 -6.93 7.04 3.65
N ALA A 185 -7.30 7.76 4.72
CA ALA A 185 -8.38 7.34 5.62
C ALA A 185 -9.78 7.39 4.97
N ASP A 186 -9.93 7.97 3.78
CA ASP A 186 -11.18 7.88 3.02
C ASP A 186 -11.31 6.55 2.26
N ASN A 187 -10.26 5.70 2.26
CA ASN A 187 -10.33 4.34 1.76
C ASN A 187 -10.84 3.38 2.85
N PRO A 188 -12.01 2.73 2.65
CA PRO A 188 -12.62 1.86 3.67
C PRO A 188 -11.83 0.56 3.90
N GLU A 189 -11.18 0.01 2.87
CA GLU A 189 -10.35 -1.19 3.02
C GLU A 189 -9.10 -0.89 3.84
N TRP A 190 -8.48 0.28 3.62
CA TRP A 190 -7.33 0.71 4.40
C TRP A 190 -7.72 0.92 5.88
N LEU A 191 -8.82 1.65 6.16
CA LEU A 191 -9.28 1.82 7.55
C LEU A 191 -9.67 0.49 8.21
N ALA A 192 -10.26 -0.45 7.48
CA ALA A 192 -10.61 -1.77 8.02
C ALA A 192 -9.37 -2.53 8.51
N GLN A 193 -8.26 -2.46 7.77
CA GLN A 193 -6.99 -3.07 8.19
C GLN A 193 -6.39 -2.38 9.42
N ILE A 194 -6.39 -1.05 9.46
CA ILE A 194 -5.94 -0.29 10.64
C ILE A 194 -6.76 -0.69 11.87
N ARG A 195 -8.08 -0.82 11.74
CA ARG A 195 -8.92 -1.29 12.85
C ARG A 195 -8.55 -2.70 13.30
N GLN A 196 -8.34 -3.64 12.38
CA GLN A 196 -7.91 -4.99 12.76
C GLN A 196 -6.56 -5.00 13.49
N GLN A 197 -5.63 -4.16 13.05
CA GLN A 197 -4.28 -4.10 13.62
C GLN A 197 -4.24 -3.46 15.02
N TYR A 198 -5.05 -2.43 15.27
CA TYR A 198 -4.98 -1.66 16.51
C TYR A 198 -6.17 -1.85 17.46
N MET A 199 -7.26 -2.46 17.01
CA MET A 199 -8.47 -2.72 17.79
C MET A 199 -8.70 -4.21 18.06
N HIS A 200 -7.62 -5.01 18.18
CA HIS A 200 -7.75 -6.36 18.68
C HIS A 200 -8.35 -6.30 20.10
N ASP A 201 -9.66 -6.57 20.17
CA ASP A 201 -10.45 -6.62 21.39
C ASP A 201 -10.11 -7.94 22.11
N PRO A 202 -9.41 -7.91 23.26
CA PRO A 202 -9.07 -9.12 24.00
C PRO A 202 -10.30 -9.84 24.58
N THR A 203 -11.52 -9.31 24.41
CA THR A 203 -12.75 -9.90 24.98
C THR A 203 -13.63 -10.68 23.99
N LYS A 204 -13.20 -10.87 22.73
CA LYS A 204 -13.94 -11.67 21.74
C LYS A 204 -13.48 -13.13 21.59
N GLU A 205 -12.92 -13.71 22.63
CA GLU A 205 -12.93 -15.16 22.82
C GLU A 205 -13.88 -15.48 23.97
N HIS A 206 -14.93 -16.27 23.71
CA HIS A 206 -15.97 -16.76 24.65
C HIS A 206 -17.26 -15.93 24.78
N SER A 207 -18.13 -15.92 23.76
CA SER A 207 -19.57 -16.09 24.01
C SER A 207 -20.37 -16.32 22.72
N TYR A 208 -20.63 -17.57 22.36
CA TYR A 208 -21.94 -17.99 21.87
C TYR A 208 -22.10 -19.50 22.15
N PRO A 209 -23.06 -19.93 22.99
CA PRO A 209 -23.39 -21.35 23.11
C PRO A 209 -24.16 -21.82 21.86
N PRO A 210 -24.03 -23.11 21.48
CA PRO A 210 -24.72 -23.66 20.31
C PRO A 210 -26.24 -23.64 20.50
N LYS A 211 -26.96 -23.17 19.47
CA LYS A 211 -28.44 -23.15 19.45
C LYS A 211 -29.00 -24.59 19.55
N PRO A 212 -30.05 -24.83 20.35
CA PRO A 212 -30.69 -26.14 20.41
C PRO A 212 -31.42 -26.47 19.10
N LYS A 213 -31.27 -27.72 18.64
CA LYS A 213 -31.95 -28.26 17.46
C LYS A 213 -33.45 -28.37 17.74
N THR A 214 -34.27 -27.66 16.98
CA THR A 214 -35.72 -27.86 16.98
C THR A 214 -36.05 -29.09 16.14
N ASN A 215 -36.46 -30.18 16.80
CA ASN A 215 -37.07 -31.34 16.14
C ASN A 215 -38.53 -31.01 15.81
N THR A 216 -38.84 -30.96 14.52
CA THR A 216 -40.23 -30.90 14.02
C THR A 216 -40.80 -32.31 14.07
N VAL A 217 -41.75 -32.56 14.97
CA VAL A 217 -42.59 -33.76 14.95
C VAL A 217 -43.78 -33.47 14.03
N SER A 218 -43.87 -34.22 12.93
CA SER A 218 -45.05 -34.27 12.07
C SER A 218 -46.24 -34.89 12.79
N LYS A 219 -47.43 -34.32 12.59
CA LYS A 219 -48.72 -35.00 12.73
C LYS A 219 -49.46 -34.90 11.41
#